data_AF-A0A7W8MFF4-F1
#
_entry.id   AF-A0A7W8MFF4-F1
#
_cell.length_a   1.000
_cell.length_b   1.000
_cell.length_c   1.000
_cell.angle_alpha   90.00
_cell.angle_beta   90.00
_cell.angle_gamma   90.00
#
_symmetry.space_group_name_H-M   'P 1'
#
loop_
_entity.id
_entity.type
_entity.pdbx_description
1 polymer ?
#
loop_
_entity_poly.entity_id
_entity_poly.type
_entity_poly.pdbx_seq_one_letter_code
_entity_poly.pdbx_strand_id
1 'polypeptide(L)'
;MNWLGLSGETDWDLMPRIIEEDFTFVTNNARDFRKLYAKEELHAGLVIIVPQVLPTQQRDLFALILQDLADTQDMVNEVIEVTLDGEDAVLTRYSLPEA
;
A
#
# COMPACT_ATOMS: atom_id res chain seq x y z
N MET A 1 -11.15 -13.45 -7.48
CA MET A 1 -9.95 -14.20 -7.88
C MET A 1 -8.83 -13.83 -6.93
N ASN A 2 -8.21 -14.80 -6.26
CA ASN A 2 -6.95 -14.58 -5.55
C ASN A 2 -5.85 -15.15 -6.45
N TRP A 3 -4.98 -14.29 -6.97
CA TRP A 3 -3.95 -14.65 -7.94
C TRP A 3 -2.83 -15.51 -7.34
N LEU A 4 -2.66 -15.48 -6.01
CA LEU A 4 -1.57 -16.15 -5.31
C LEU A 4 -2.03 -17.17 -4.26
N GLY A 5 -3.33 -17.29 -4.01
CA GLY A 5 -3.89 -18.25 -3.05
C GLY A 5 -3.64 -17.94 -1.57
N LEU A 6 -3.06 -16.78 -1.23
CA LEU A 6 -2.64 -16.41 0.13
C LEU A 6 -3.78 -15.93 1.04
N SER A 7 -5.02 -16.32 0.74
CA SER A 7 -6.16 -15.94 1.56
C SER A 7 -6.07 -16.66 2.91
N GLY A 8 -5.81 -15.91 3.99
CA GLY A 8 -5.73 -16.43 5.35
C GLY A 8 -4.33 -16.58 5.93
N GLU A 9 -3.28 -16.22 5.17
CA GLU A 9 -1.93 -16.07 5.75
C GLU A 9 -1.89 -14.88 6.70
N THR A 10 -1.01 -14.94 7.72
CA THR A 10 -0.86 -13.82 8.65
C THR A 10 0.01 -12.74 8.03
N ASP A 11 -0.18 -11.48 8.44
CA ASP A 11 0.55 -10.34 7.88
C ASP A 11 2.09 -10.50 7.94
N TRP A 12 2.60 -11.25 8.93
CA TRP A 12 4.02 -11.56 9.09
C TRP A 12 4.55 -12.55 8.06
N ASP A 13 3.72 -13.48 7.59
CA ASP A 13 4.12 -14.50 6.61
C ASP A 13 4.25 -13.90 5.20
N LEU A 14 3.57 -12.77 4.94
CA LEU A 14 3.59 -12.08 3.65
C LEU A 14 4.87 -11.26 3.44
N MET A 15 5.43 -10.68 4.50
CA MET A 15 6.56 -9.74 4.40
C MET A 15 7.81 -10.32 3.73
N PRO A 16 8.32 -11.52 4.09
CA PRO A 16 9.52 -12.07 3.45
C PRO A 16 9.38 -12.15 1.94
N ARG A 17 8.21 -12.56 1.46
CA ARG A 17 7.90 -12.68 0.04
C ARG A 17 7.75 -11.33 -0.65
N ILE A 18 7.12 -10.37 0.01
CA ILE A 18 6.98 -9.00 -0.52
C ILE A 18 8.36 -8.40 -0.78
N ILE A 19 9.29 -8.58 0.17
CA ILE A 19 10.66 -8.06 0.05
C ILE A 19 11.48 -8.86 -0.97
N GLU A 20 11.42 -10.19 -0.95
CA GLU A 20 12.20 -11.04 -1.86
C GLU A 20 11.84 -10.81 -3.34
N GLU A 21 10.57 -10.49 -3.63
CA GLU A 21 10.06 -10.29 -4.99
C GLU A 21 9.93 -8.80 -5.37
N ASP A 22 10.45 -7.88 -4.55
CA ASP A 22 10.41 -6.42 -4.77
C ASP A 22 9.00 -5.88 -5.08
N PHE A 23 7.98 -6.38 -4.38
CA PHE A 23 6.61 -5.93 -4.64
C PHE A 23 6.29 -4.61 -3.94
N THR A 24 5.75 -3.65 -4.72
CA THR A 24 4.92 -2.59 -4.13
C THR A 24 3.62 -3.21 -3.62
N PHE A 25 3.43 -3.23 -2.30
CA PHE A 25 2.30 -3.91 -1.68
C PHE A 25 1.10 -2.97 -1.49
N VAL A 26 -0.12 -3.43 -1.80
CA VAL A 26 -1.35 -2.65 -1.64
C VAL A 26 -2.20 -3.28 -0.53
N THR A 27 -2.59 -2.50 0.48
CA THR A 27 -3.36 -3.01 1.64
C THR A 27 -4.36 -2.00 2.20
N ASN A 28 -5.37 -2.48 2.91
CA ASN A 28 -6.22 -1.67 3.79
C ASN A 28 -5.89 -1.88 5.28
N ASN A 29 -5.01 -2.82 5.63
CA ASN A 29 -4.52 -3.02 6.99
C ASN A 29 -3.34 -2.08 7.28
N ALA A 30 -3.61 -0.76 7.27
CA ALA A 30 -2.59 0.27 7.41
C ALA A 30 -1.75 0.13 8.68
N ARG A 31 -2.40 -0.14 9.81
CA ARG A 31 -1.75 -0.12 11.13
C ARG A 31 -0.66 -1.18 11.24
N ASP A 32 -0.94 -2.40 10.78
CA ASP A 32 -0.03 -3.50 11.00
C ASP A 32 1.10 -3.46 9.95
N PHE A 33 0.80 -3.16 8.68
CA PHE A 33 1.82 -3.04 7.64
C PHE A 33 2.76 -1.83 7.82
N ARG A 34 2.29 -0.68 8.35
CA ARG A 34 3.21 0.41 8.73
C ARG A 34 4.27 -0.04 9.72
N LYS A 35 3.90 -0.87 10.70
CA LYS A 35 4.86 -1.37 11.71
C LYS A 35 5.83 -2.40 11.15
N LEU A 36 5.41 -3.15 10.13
CA LEU A 36 6.26 -4.11 9.44
C LEU A 36 7.27 -3.37 8.56
N TYR A 37 6.79 -2.48 7.69
CA TYR A 37 7.63 -1.69 6.78
C TYR A 37 8.59 -0.73 7.51
N ALA A 38 8.21 -0.19 8.68
CA ALA A 38 9.10 0.62 9.50
C ALA A 38 10.36 -0.12 9.99
N LYS A 39 10.41 -1.45 9.88
CA LYS A 39 11.56 -2.27 10.27
C LYS A 39 12.44 -2.66 9.08
N GLU A 40 11.96 -2.45 7.87
CA GLU A 40 12.67 -2.81 6.65
C GLU A 40 13.47 -1.59 6.18
N GLU A 41 14.80 -1.72 6.12
CA GLU A 41 15.68 -0.62 5.66
C GLU A 41 15.44 -0.26 4.18
N LEU A 42 14.96 -1.23 3.40
CA LEU A 42 14.68 -1.09 1.98
C LEU A 42 13.39 -1.84 1.60
N HIS A 43 12.49 -1.17 0.89
CA HIS A 43 11.30 -1.78 0.30
C HIS A 43 10.86 -1.07 -0.99
N ALA A 44 10.19 -1.80 -1.89
CA ALA A 44 9.70 -1.30 -3.18
C ALA A 44 8.44 -0.40 -3.10
N GLY A 45 7.96 -0.12 -1.89
CA GLY A 45 6.90 0.84 -1.60
C GLY A 45 5.64 0.21 -1.02
N LEU A 46 4.85 1.00 -0.32
CA LEU A 46 3.59 0.59 0.29
C LEU A 46 2.45 1.50 -0.15
N VAL A 47 1.34 0.91 -0.56
CA VAL A 47 0.11 1.63 -0.88
C VAL A 47 -0.96 1.25 0.14
N ILE A 48 -1.52 2.26 0.80
CA ILE A 48 -2.54 2.12 1.83
C ILE A 48 -3.86 2.71 1.33
N ILE A 49 -4.92 1.92 1.35
CA ILE A 49 -6.28 2.35 0.99
C ILE A 49 -7.17 2.22 2.23
N VAL A 50 -7.42 3.34 2.93
CA VAL A 50 -8.27 3.39 4.12
C VAL A 50 -9.32 4.46 3.87
N PRO A 51 -10.44 4.06 3.25
CA PRO A 51 -11.42 3.30 4.00
C PRO A 51 -11.73 1.92 3.40
N GLN A 52 -12.33 1.06 4.24
CA GLN A 52 -12.92 -0.19 3.76
C GLN A 52 -14.23 0.13 3.02
N VAL A 53 -14.10 0.43 1.73
CA VAL A 53 -15.20 0.84 0.84
C VAL A 53 -15.73 -0.33 0.00
N LEU A 54 -16.81 -0.10 -0.74
CA LEU A 54 -17.32 -1.09 -1.70
C LEU A 54 -16.26 -1.38 -2.78
N PRO A 55 -16.22 -2.61 -3.35
CA PRO A 55 -15.21 -2.99 -4.34
C PRO A 55 -15.13 -2.06 -5.56
N THR A 56 -16.24 -1.41 -5.95
CA THR A 56 -16.25 -0.41 -7.02
C THR A 56 -15.46 0.83 -6.64
N GLN A 57 -15.79 1.45 -5.49
CA GLN A 57 -15.09 2.62 -4.97
C GLN A 57 -13.62 2.32 -4.68
N GLN A 58 -13.29 1.11 -4.22
CA GLN A 58 -11.90 0.72 -3.99
C GLN A 58 -11.09 0.73 -5.29
N ARG A 59 -11.68 0.29 -6.40
CA ARG A 59 -11.04 0.35 -7.73
C ARG A 59 -10.88 1.78 -8.21
N ASP A 60 -11.86 2.64 -7.93
CA ASP A 60 -11.78 4.06 -8.28
C ASP A 60 -10.64 4.75 -7.51
N LEU A 61 -10.54 4.52 -6.20
CA LEU A 61 -9.42 5.02 -5.38
C LEU A 61 -8.08 4.46 -5.84
N PHE A 62 -8.04 3.18 -6.18
CA PHE A 62 -6.82 2.57 -6.71
C PHE A 62 -6.42 3.15 -8.07
N ALA A 63 -7.39 3.46 -8.94
CA ALA A 63 -7.12 4.10 -10.22
C ALA A 63 -6.50 5.51 -10.05
N LEU A 64 -6.94 6.27 -9.04
CA LEU A 64 -6.33 7.56 -8.70
C LEU A 64 -4.87 7.39 -8.27
N ILE A 65 -4.57 6.38 -7.46
CA ILE A 65 -3.19 6.06 -7.06
C ILE A 65 -2.34 5.69 -8.28
N LEU A 66 -2.86 4.88 -9.21
CA LEU A 66 -2.13 4.52 -10.42
C LEU A 66 -1.83 5.72 -11.32
N GLN A 67 -2.70 6.72 -11.34
CA GLN A 67 -2.46 7.98 -12.06
C GLN A 67 -1.33 8.78 -11.40
N ASP A 68 -1.33 8.92 -10.07
CA ASP A 68 -0.26 9.57 -9.30
C ASP A 68 1.10 8.85 -9.48
N LEU A 69 1.08 7.52 -9.51
CA LEU A 69 2.26 6.69 -9.76
C LEU A 69 2.79 6.84 -11.18
N ALA A 70 1.93 7.02 -12.18
CA ALA A 70 2.37 7.18 -13.58
C ALA A 70 3.23 8.44 -13.77
N ASP A 71 3.01 9.47 -12.95
CA ASP A 71 3.75 10.73 -12.99
C ASP A 71 5.00 10.74 -12.09
N THR A 72 5.20 9.69 -11.29
CA THR A 72 6.32 9.56 -10.33
C THR A 72 7.34 8.51 -10.78
N GLN A 73 8.64 8.77 -10.63
CA GLN A 73 9.70 7.82 -11.02
C GLN A 73 10.17 6.86 -9.91
N ASP A 74 9.85 7.07 -8.64
CA ASP A 74 10.36 6.22 -7.55
C ASP A 74 9.33 6.06 -6.42
N MET A 75 9.30 4.85 -5.83
CA MET A 75 8.45 4.43 -4.70
C MET A 75 9.29 3.75 -3.60
N VAL A 76 10.61 3.65 -3.80
CA VAL A 76 11.52 3.04 -2.84
C VAL A 76 11.43 3.78 -1.52
N ASN A 77 11.18 3.04 -0.44
CA ASN A 77 11.03 3.57 0.91
C ASN A 77 9.94 4.66 1.05
N GLU A 78 8.95 4.65 0.16
CA GLU A 78 7.80 5.54 0.22
C GLU A 78 6.50 4.79 0.51
N VAL A 79 5.60 5.49 1.20
CA VAL A 79 4.22 5.08 1.42
C VAL A 79 3.30 6.09 0.76
N ILE A 80 2.36 5.61 -0.05
CA ILE A 80 1.23 6.41 -0.53
C ILE A 80 -0.01 5.93 0.19
N GLU A 81 -0.72 6.85 0.82
CA GLU A 81 -1.98 6.59 1.51
C GLU A 81 -3.09 7.40 0.88
N VAL A 82 -4.18 6.73 0.54
CA VAL A 82 -5.43 7.39 0.17
C VAL A 82 -6.44 7.27 1.31
N THR A 83 -6.97 8.43 1.69
CA THR A 83 -8.10 8.55 2.61
C THR A 83 -9.27 9.27 1.94
N LEU A 84 -10.46 9.18 2.51
CA LEU A 84 -11.61 9.98 2.08
C LEU A 84 -11.85 11.10 3.08
N ASP A 85 -11.94 12.33 2.60
CA ASP A 85 -12.45 13.48 3.33
C ASP A 85 -13.79 13.89 2.70
N GLY A 86 -14.90 13.43 3.29
CA GLY A 86 -16.22 13.55 2.67
C GLY A 86 -16.34 12.73 1.40
N GLU A 87 -16.49 13.40 0.26
CA GLU A 87 -16.56 12.78 -1.09
C GLU A 87 -15.22 12.85 -1.84
N ASP A 88 -14.23 13.57 -1.29
CA ASP A 88 -12.94 13.79 -1.93
C ASP A 88 -11.91 12.77 -1.47
N ALA A 89 -11.12 12.25 -2.43
CA ALA A 89 -9.98 11.40 -2.14
C ALA A 89 -8.74 12.25 -1.87
N VAL A 90 -8.11 12.03 -0.72
CA VAL A 90 -6.89 12.74 -0.31
C VAL A 90 -5.73 11.76 -0.33
N LEU A 91 -4.74 12.04 -1.19
CA LEU A 91 -3.49 11.29 -1.26
C LEU A 91 -2.44 11.96 -0.37
N THR A 92 -1.79 11.15 0.48
CA THR A 92 -0.66 11.56 1.31
C THR A 92 0.53 10.68 0.98
N ARG A 93 1.71 11.27 0.88
CA ARG A 93 2.95 10.55 0.64
C ARG A 93 3.98 10.87 1.72
N TYR A 94 4.67 9.85 2.20
CA TYR A 94 5.70 9.99 3.21
C TYR A 94 6.72 8.85 3.14
N SER A 95 7.92 9.09 3.65
CA SER A 95 8.98 8.07 3.69
C SER A 95 8.78 7.10 4.86
N LEU A 96 9.17 5.85 4.67
CA LEU A 96 9.22 4.82 5.69
C LEU A 96 10.41 3.89 5.39
N PRO A 97 11.26 3.55 6.38
CA PRO A 97 11.31 4.09 7.74
C PRO A 97 11.55 5.61 7.74
N GLU A 98 11.06 6.30 8.78
CA GLU A 98 11.30 7.74 8.94
C GLU A 98 12.81 7.99 9.10
N ALA A 99 13.34 8.97 8.37
CA ALA A 99 14.78 9.32 8.36
C ALA A 99 15.23 10.07 9.62
#